data_AF-A0A3C1H729-F1
#
_entry.id   AF-A0A3C1H729-F1
#
_cell.length_a   1.000
_cell.length_b   1.000
_cell.length_c   1.000
_cell.angle_alpha   90.00
_cell.angle_beta   90.00
_cell.angle_gamma   90.00
#
_symmetry.space_group_name_H-M   'P 1'
#
loop_
_entity.id
_entity.type
_entity.pdbx_description
1 polymer ?
#
loop_
_entity_poly.entity_id
_entity_poly.type
_entity_poly.pdbx_seq_one_letter_code
_entity_poly.pdbx_strand_id
1 'polypeptide(L)'
;MFGRSTRSGRLGASFLAVLSASLLHGQGLLPDGGEYPIVGTLPGDQVFPSVAISSKGGYVVWQDSLLDGRGFGIAARKLTSSWSPDVTAPFIVSQTTAGGQERPQVALLNDGGAVVVWQGGEQGAHKVYARFLTAAGVFATDEIAVGGQTKGEQIDASVAVLTGGNVVVVWSVFGEDGNLQGVFGRAFSPSGVSSGAPFQINQFSLYNQRNPQVASLQGGGFVVTWISEQQRHAASETDSYASVDVYARTYGPTGVPGGDEFLVNVGRTTCANPVVSGAASGGFLVAWTQKAGTRTEGWDVYSRFYSAAGVAGAEPVRVNTFVHGDQYLPTVATVDDRELVV
;
A
#
# COMPACT_ATOMS: atom_id res chain seq x y z
N MET A 1 -21.43 41.96 56.77
CA MET A 1 -19.97 41.72 56.75
C MET A 1 -19.73 40.46 55.93
N PHE A 2 -18.83 40.56 54.95
CA PHE A 2 -18.33 39.59 53.96
C PHE A 2 -18.48 38.08 54.29
N GLY A 3 -18.68 37.16 53.34
CA GLY A 3 -18.41 37.24 51.91
C GLY A 3 -18.95 36.05 51.09
N ARG A 4 -18.83 36.22 49.77
CA ARG A 4 -19.17 35.29 48.70
C ARG A 4 -18.33 34.00 48.75
N SER A 5 -18.96 32.87 48.41
CA SER A 5 -18.27 31.74 47.79
C SER A 5 -19.17 31.15 46.69
N THR A 6 -18.85 31.50 45.45
CA THR A 6 -19.39 30.89 44.24
C THR A 6 -18.62 29.61 43.96
N ARG A 7 -19.28 28.44 44.07
CA ARG A 7 -18.78 27.21 43.44
C ARG A 7 -19.55 26.97 42.15
N SER A 8 -18.84 27.15 41.04
CA SER A 8 -19.22 26.72 39.70
C SER A 8 -19.27 25.19 39.66
N GLY A 9 -20.46 24.60 39.58
CA GLY A 9 -20.63 23.22 39.17
C GLY A 9 -20.42 23.15 37.66
N ARG A 10 -19.25 22.69 37.22
CA ARG A 10 -19.01 22.35 35.82
C ARG A 10 -19.88 21.15 35.47
N LEU A 11 -20.72 21.34 34.45
CA LEU A 11 -21.38 20.28 33.70
C LEU A 11 -20.31 19.32 33.15
N GLY A 12 -20.20 18.14 33.76
CA GLY A 12 -19.47 17.02 33.17
C GLY A 12 -20.34 16.40 32.08
N ALA A 13 -20.24 16.94 30.86
CA ALA A 13 -20.70 16.23 29.67
C ALA A 13 -19.69 15.11 29.39
N SER A 14 -19.92 13.94 29.97
CA SER A 14 -19.22 12.71 29.59
C SER A 14 -19.65 12.35 28.17
N PHE A 15 -18.87 12.77 27.18
CA PHE A 15 -18.93 12.16 25.86
C PHE A 15 -18.37 10.75 26.00
N LEU A 16 -19.28 9.75 26.07
CA LEU A 16 -18.91 8.38 25.75
C LEU A 16 -18.53 8.37 24.26
N ALA A 17 -17.24 8.41 23.98
CA ALA A 17 -16.72 7.95 22.70
C ALA A 17 -17.00 6.44 22.64
N VAL A 18 -18.04 6.07 21.88
CA VAL A 18 -18.25 4.69 21.49
C VAL A 18 -17.18 4.39 20.43
N LEU A 19 -16.01 3.93 20.89
CA LEU A 19 -15.05 3.24 20.04
C LEU A 19 -15.71 1.91 19.65
N SER A 20 -16.28 1.85 18.46
CA SER A 20 -16.66 0.60 17.82
C SER A 20 -15.39 -0.19 17.54
N ALA A 21 -15.01 -1.07 18.48
CA ALA A 21 -14.12 -2.17 18.20
C ALA A 21 -14.88 -3.14 17.30
N SER A 22 -14.68 -3.02 15.98
CA SER A 22 -14.97 -4.11 15.06
C SER A 22 -14.02 -5.26 15.40
N LEU A 23 -14.46 -6.09 16.35
CA LEU A 23 -13.90 -7.41 16.55
C LEU A 23 -14.06 -8.18 15.23
N LEU A 24 -12.96 -8.36 14.49
CA LEU A 24 -12.85 -9.25 13.34
C LEU A 24 -13.05 -10.71 13.80
N HIS A 25 -14.30 -11.09 14.08
CA HIS A 25 -14.68 -12.48 14.31
C HIS A 25 -15.55 -12.97 13.16
N GLY A 26 -15.04 -13.98 12.44
CA GLY A 26 -15.79 -14.78 11.47
C GLY A 26 -16.23 -14.00 10.24
N GLN A 27 -15.32 -13.77 9.29
CA GLN A 27 -15.70 -13.30 7.97
C GLN A 27 -16.39 -14.43 7.19
N GLY A 28 -17.72 -14.44 7.23
CA GLY A 28 -18.53 -15.27 6.34
C GLY A 28 -18.50 -14.66 4.94
N LEU A 29 -17.63 -15.18 4.07
CA LEU A 29 -17.59 -14.83 2.65
C LEU A 29 -18.54 -15.75 1.90
N LEU A 30 -19.62 -15.21 1.37
CA LEU A 30 -20.46 -15.88 0.39
C LEU A 30 -20.09 -15.33 -0.99
N PRO A 31 -19.67 -16.17 -1.94
CA PRO A 31 -19.39 -15.69 -3.28
C PRO A 31 -20.70 -15.23 -3.95
N ASP A 32 -20.67 -14.07 -4.59
CA ASP A 32 -21.82 -13.53 -5.35
C ASP A 32 -22.12 -14.35 -6.63
N GLY A 33 -21.19 -15.22 -7.05
CA GLY A 33 -21.31 -16.05 -8.23
C GLY A 33 -20.21 -17.11 -8.34
N GLY A 34 -20.19 -17.85 -9.44
CA GLY A 34 -19.12 -18.81 -9.76
C GLY A 34 -17.88 -18.15 -10.36
N GLU A 35 -16.80 -18.91 -10.44
CA GLU A 35 -15.57 -18.50 -11.13
C GLU A 35 -15.82 -18.32 -12.64
N TYR A 36 -15.20 -17.30 -13.23
CA TYR A 36 -15.26 -17.03 -14.67
C TYR A 36 -13.92 -16.55 -15.21
N PRO A 37 -13.60 -16.82 -16.49
CA PRO A 37 -12.33 -16.40 -17.07
C PRO A 37 -12.29 -14.90 -17.30
N ILE A 38 -11.27 -14.22 -16.76
CA ILE A 38 -11.03 -12.81 -17.03
C ILE A 38 -10.29 -12.62 -18.34
N VAL A 39 -9.21 -13.36 -18.59
CA VAL A 39 -8.38 -13.22 -19.80
C VAL A 39 -8.65 -14.29 -20.86
N GLY A 40 -9.28 -15.40 -20.48
CA GLY A 40 -9.39 -16.59 -21.35
C GLY A 40 -8.06 -17.34 -21.45
N THR A 41 -7.91 -18.16 -22.48
CA THR A 41 -6.65 -18.88 -22.72
C THR A 41 -5.65 -17.97 -23.41
N LEU A 42 -4.55 -17.66 -22.71
CA LEU A 42 -3.38 -16.99 -23.28
C LEU A 42 -2.19 -17.96 -23.27
N PRO A 43 -1.31 -17.93 -24.28
CA PRO A 43 -0.06 -18.67 -24.23
C PRO A 43 0.91 -18.02 -23.23
N GLY A 44 1.87 -18.79 -22.73
CA GLY A 44 2.91 -18.26 -21.84
C GLY A 44 2.47 -18.17 -20.38
N ASP A 45 3.29 -17.49 -19.58
CA ASP A 45 3.08 -17.34 -18.14
C ASP A 45 2.39 -16.00 -17.86
N GLN A 46 1.27 -16.06 -17.15
CA GLN A 46 0.57 -14.92 -16.59
C GLN A 46 0.72 -14.95 -15.07
N VAL A 47 1.51 -14.02 -14.53
CA VAL A 47 1.91 -14.06 -13.12
C VAL A 47 1.83 -12.67 -12.46
N PHE A 48 1.79 -12.65 -11.13
CA PHE A 48 1.73 -11.45 -10.29
C PHE A 48 0.63 -10.45 -10.70
N PRO A 49 -0.66 -10.88 -10.71
CA PRO A 49 -1.74 -9.98 -11.06
C PRO A 49 -1.99 -8.92 -9.97
N SER A 50 -2.45 -7.76 -10.39
CA SER A 50 -3.03 -6.72 -9.53
C SER A 50 -4.37 -6.26 -10.12
N VAL A 51 -5.33 -5.92 -9.25
CA VAL A 51 -6.69 -5.58 -9.65
C VAL A 51 -7.16 -4.32 -8.93
N ALA A 52 -7.81 -3.42 -9.67
CA ALA A 52 -8.50 -2.29 -9.10
C ALA A 52 -9.90 -2.18 -9.75
N ILE A 53 -10.93 -2.25 -8.91
CA ILE A 53 -12.34 -2.29 -9.33
C ILE A 53 -13.17 -1.27 -8.57
N SER A 54 -14.27 -0.87 -9.20
CA SER A 54 -15.33 -0.05 -8.64
C SER A 54 -16.69 -0.58 -9.10
N SER A 55 -17.77 0.04 -8.63
CA SER A 55 -19.12 -0.21 -9.16
C SER A 55 -19.28 0.14 -10.65
N LYS A 56 -18.33 0.88 -11.24
CA LYS A 56 -18.34 1.25 -12.67
C LYS A 56 -17.44 0.33 -13.53
N GLY A 57 -16.78 -0.65 -12.91
CA GLY A 57 -15.79 -1.50 -13.55
C GLY A 57 -14.37 -1.20 -13.09
N GLY A 58 -13.38 -1.63 -13.86
CA GLY A 58 -12.00 -1.52 -13.42
C GLY A 58 -10.98 -2.14 -14.37
N TYR A 59 -9.82 -2.50 -13.81
CA TYR A 59 -8.70 -3.09 -14.54
C TYR A 59 -8.06 -4.23 -13.76
N VAL A 60 -7.63 -5.25 -14.49
CA VAL A 60 -6.67 -6.26 -14.01
C VAL A 60 -5.39 -6.08 -14.82
N VAL A 61 -4.24 -6.10 -14.15
CA VAL A 61 -2.91 -6.02 -14.74
C VAL A 61 -2.08 -7.23 -14.31
N TRP A 62 -1.15 -7.70 -15.14
CA TRP A 62 -0.30 -8.86 -14.84
C TRP A 62 1.03 -8.79 -15.60
N GLN A 63 2.03 -9.55 -15.15
CA GLN A 63 3.22 -9.83 -15.94
C GLN A 63 2.89 -10.91 -16.97
N ASP A 64 3.24 -10.66 -18.23
CA ASP A 64 2.99 -11.58 -19.35
C ASP A 64 4.27 -11.87 -20.12
N SER A 65 4.60 -13.15 -20.34
CA SER A 65 5.86 -13.54 -20.98
C SER A 65 5.85 -13.59 -22.52
N LEU A 66 4.73 -13.31 -23.17
CA LEU A 66 4.62 -13.50 -24.63
C LEU A 66 3.99 -12.34 -25.39
N LEU A 67 3.22 -11.46 -24.76
CA LEU A 67 2.56 -10.35 -25.45
C LEU A 67 3.56 -9.34 -26.05
N ASP A 68 4.78 -9.21 -25.51
CA ASP A 68 5.82 -8.32 -26.06
C ASP A 68 6.92 -9.05 -26.88
N GLY A 69 6.96 -10.39 -26.82
CA GLY A 69 7.92 -11.24 -27.51
C GLY A 69 9.39 -11.07 -27.10
N ARG A 70 9.69 -10.36 -26.00
CA ARG A 70 11.06 -9.98 -25.58
C ARG A 70 11.33 -10.11 -24.08
N GLY A 71 10.43 -10.70 -23.31
CA GLY A 71 10.58 -10.93 -21.88
C GLY A 71 9.22 -10.93 -21.18
N PHE A 72 9.20 -10.57 -19.90
CA PHE A 72 7.94 -10.18 -19.27
C PHE A 72 7.60 -8.73 -19.64
N GLY A 73 6.40 -8.51 -20.17
CA GLY A 73 5.76 -7.21 -20.31
C GLY A 73 4.65 -7.02 -19.29
N ILE A 74 4.19 -5.78 -19.07
CA ILE A 74 3.00 -5.53 -18.25
C ILE A 74 1.77 -5.50 -19.15
N ALA A 75 0.87 -6.45 -18.97
CA ALA A 75 -0.39 -6.54 -19.68
C ALA A 75 -1.55 -6.05 -18.81
N ALA A 76 -2.64 -5.64 -19.45
CA ALA A 76 -3.86 -5.21 -18.79
C ALA A 76 -5.12 -5.67 -19.53
N ARG A 77 -6.21 -5.78 -18.78
CA ARG A 77 -7.57 -5.97 -19.31
C ARG A 77 -8.55 -5.09 -18.56
N LYS A 78 -9.41 -4.41 -19.32
CA LYS A 78 -10.49 -3.59 -18.77
C LYS A 78 -11.70 -4.46 -18.40
N LEU A 79 -12.32 -4.13 -17.28
CA LEU A 79 -13.50 -4.79 -16.74
C LEU A 79 -14.71 -3.84 -16.79
N THR A 80 -15.88 -4.39 -17.07
CA THR A 80 -17.17 -3.70 -17.01
C THR A 80 -17.66 -3.56 -15.58
N SER A 81 -18.79 -2.88 -15.37
CA SER A 81 -19.45 -2.76 -14.06
C SER A 81 -19.95 -4.09 -13.47
N SER A 82 -20.03 -5.16 -14.26
CA SER A 82 -20.27 -6.52 -13.77
C SER A 82 -18.97 -7.28 -13.45
N TRP A 83 -17.83 -6.57 -13.49
CA TRP A 83 -16.47 -7.10 -13.34
C TRP A 83 -16.07 -8.18 -14.35
N SER A 84 -16.90 -8.37 -15.38
CA SER A 84 -16.60 -9.18 -16.54
C SER A 84 -15.64 -8.43 -17.47
N PRO A 85 -14.82 -9.13 -18.26
CA PRO A 85 -14.00 -8.47 -19.26
C PRO A 85 -14.85 -7.66 -20.23
N ASP A 86 -14.38 -6.47 -20.60
CA ASP A 86 -15.01 -5.71 -21.66
C ASP A 86 -14.70 -6.32 -23.05
N VAL A 87 -15.21 -5.68 -24.09
CA VAL A 87 -15.04 -6.13 -25.49
C VAL A 87 -13.62 -5.95 -26.01
N THR A 88 -12.73 -5.28 -25.27
CA THR A 88 -11.34 -5.11 -25.67
C THR A 88 -10.52 -6.36 -25.36
N ALA A 89 -9.56 -6.64 -26.24
CA ALA A 89 -8.56 -7.68 -25.99
C ALA A 89 -7.59 -7.21 -24.88
N PRO A 90 -6.92 -8.14 -24.18
CA PRO A 90 -5.72 -7.81 -23.43
C PRO A 90 -4.76 -6.94 -24.23
N PHE A 91 -4.14 -5.96 -23.57
CA PHE A 91 -3.21 -5.03 -24.21
C PHE A 91 -1.98 -4.80 -23.33
N ILE A 92 -0.86 -4.42 -23.94
CA ILE A 92 0.38 -4.12 -23.23
C ILE A 92 0.40 -2.66 -22.74
N VAL A 93 0.70 -2.51 -21.46
CA VAL A 93 0.89 -1.24 -20.75
C VAL A 93 2.32 -0.73 -20.89
N SER A 94 3.32 -1.60 -20.68
CA SER A 94 4.73 -1.23 -20.74
C SER A 94 5.15 -0.86 -22.16
N GLN A 95 5.75 0.32 -22.36
CA GLN A 95 6.28 0.71 -23.67
C GLN A 95 7.71 0.21 -23.86
N THR A 96 8.51 0.22 -22.79
CA THR A 96 9.86 -0.32 -22.81
C THR A 96 9.80 -1.85 -22.83
N THR A 97 10.44 -2.45 -23.84
CA THR A 97 10.54 -3.92 -24.01
C THR A 97 11.95 -4.45 -23.72
N ALA A 98 12.85 -3.61 -23.19
CA ALA A 98 14.21 -3.99 -22.85
C ALA A 98 14.27 -4.35 -21.36
N GLY A 99 14.80 -5.54 -21.04
CA GLY A 99 14.76 -6.09 -19.69
C GLY A 99 13.35 -6.55 -19.27
N GLY A 100 13.26 -7.22 -18.13
CA GLY A 100 11.98 -7.68 -17.60
C GLY A 100 11.16 -6.51 -17.06
N GLN A 101 9.85 -6.53 -17.30
CA GLN A 101 8.89 -5.63 -16.69
C GLN A 101 8.10 -6.42 -15.63
N GLU A 102 8.07 -5.90 -14.42
CA GLU A 102 7.75 -6.71 -13.25
C GLU A 102 6.89 -6.04 -12.17
N ARG A 103 6.23 -6.89 -11.37
CA ARG A 103 5.45 -6.52 -10.17
C ARG A 103 4.47 -5.35 -10.41
N PRO A 104 3.55 -5.48 -11.38
CA PRO A 104 2.63 -4.39 -11.66
C PRO A 104 1.65 -4.17 -10.51
N GLN A 105 1.29 -2.91 -10.29
CA GLN A 105 0.21 -2.48 -9.42
C GLN A 105 -0.70 -1.52 -10.19
N VAL A 106 -2.01 -1.56 -9.91
CA VAL A 106 -2.99 -0.68 -10.57
C VAL A 106 -3.87 0.01 -9.54
N ALA A 107 -4.22 1.27 -9.80
CA ALA A 107 -5.22 2.01 -9.04
C ALA A 107 -6.16 2.77 -9.99
N LEU A 108 -7.45 2.85 -9.63
CA LEU A 108 -8.45 3.58 -10.42
C LEU A 108 -8.39 5.08 -10.14
N LEU A 109 -8.38 5.87 -11.21
CA LEU A 109 -8.56 7.31 -11.14
C LEU A 109 -10.04 7.63 -10.86
N ASN A 110 -10.31 8.76 -10.21
CA ASN A 110 -11.67 9.18 -9.83
C ASN A 110 -12.61 9.38 -11.04
N ASP A 111 -12.06 9.60 -12.23
CA ASP A 111 -12.82 9.74 -13.48
C ASP A 111 -13.15 8.39 -14.16
N GLY A 112 -12.69 7.26 -13.60
CA GLY A 112 -12.83 5.92 -14.17
C GLY A 112 -11.65 5.49 -15.05
N GLY A 113 -10.61 6.32 -15.18
CA GLY A 113 -9.32 5.92 -15.71
C GLY A 113 -8.51 5.06 -14.73
N ALA A 114 -7.25 4.84 -15.04
CA ALA A 114 -6.35 4.07 -14.18
C ALA A 114 -4.91 4.58 -14.25
N VAL A 115 -4.14 4.30 -13.21
CA VAL A 115 -2.69 4.38 -13.22
C VAL A 115 -2.14 2.99 -12.98
N VAL A 116 -1.17 2.58 -13.80
CA VAL A 116 -0.44 1.34 -13.63
C VAL A 116 1.00 1.70 -13.32
N VAL A 117 1.57 1.08 -12.29
CA VAL A 117 2.99 1.21 -11.93
C VAL A 117 3.65 -0.15 -11.94
N TRP A 118 4.93 -0.20 -12.28
CA TRP A 118 5.71 -1.44 -12.32
C TRP A 118 7.20 -1.12 -12.19
N GLN A 119 8.01 -2.14 -11.94
CA GLN A 119 9.47 -2.02 -12.00
C GLN A 119 9.98 -2.62 -13.32
N GLY A 120 10.99 -2.04 -13.94
CA GLY A 120 11.50 -2.55 -15.20
C GLY A 120 12.97 -2.23 -15.45
N GLY A 121 13.60 -2.98 -16.34
CA GLY A 121 14.99 -2.81 -16.75
C GLY A 121 15.84 -4.06 -16.52
N GLU A 122 17.15 -3.88 -16.44
CA GLU A 122 18.09 -4.97 -16.17
C GLU A 122 18.02 -5.41 -14.70
N GLN A 123 18.23 -6.71 -14.46
CA GLN A 123 18.25 -7.27 -13.11
C GLN A 123 19.32 -6.59 -12.24
N GLY A 124 18.93 -6.10 -11.06
CA GLY A 124 19.83 -5.33 -10.18
C GLY A 124 19.95 -3.84 -10.52
N ALA A 125 19.23 -3.37 -11.55
CA ALA A 125 19.23 -1.98 -12.00
C ALA A 125 17.83 -1.45 -12.34
N HIS A 126 16.78 -2.09 -11.79
CA HIS A 126 15.40 -1.75 -12.05
C HIS A 126 15.11 -0.26 -11.78
N LYS A 127 14.19 0.29 -12.55
CA LYS A 127 13.57 1.60 -12.34
C LYS A 127 12.07 1.42 -12.19
N VAL A 128 11.44 2.32 -11.45
CA VAL A 128 9.98 2.33 -11.32
C VAL A 128 9.37 3.19 -12.41
N TYR A 129 8.38 2.63 -13.09
CA TYR A 129 7.65 3.25 -14.18
C TYR A 129 6.17 3.40 -13.83
N ALA A 130 5.53 4.37 -14.48
CA ALA A 130 4.09 4.58 -14.40
C ALA A 130 3.51 4.91 -15.77
N ARG A 131 2.25 4.54 -15.98
CA ARG A 131 1.48 4.97 -17.16
C ARG A 131 0.01 5.16 -16.82
N PHE A 132 -0.55 6.25 -17.33
CA PHE A 132 -1.92 6.66 -17.06
C PHE A 132 -2.83 6.29 -18.22
N LEU A 133 -4.03 5.83 -17.89
CA LEU A 133 -5.11 5.54 -18.81
C LEU A 133 -6.29 6.47 -18.51
N THR A 134 -6.86 7.03 -19.56
CA THR A 134 -8.14 7.73 -19.51
C THR A 134 -9.29 6.76 -19.17
N ALA A 135 -10.45 7.27 -18.77
CA ALA A 135 -11.67 6.47 -18.57
C ALA A 135 -12.11 5.68 -19.81
N ALA A 136 -11.74 6.13 -21.01
CA ALA A 136 -11.97 5.42 -22.26
C ALA A 136 -11.05 4.20 -22.43
N GLY A 137 -10.02 4.03 -21.60
CA GLY A 137 -9.00 2.99 -21.75
C GLY A 137 -7.88 3.34 -22.73
N VAL A 138 -7.74 4.61 -23.09
CA VAL A 138 -6.64 5.10 -23.93
C VAL A 138 -5.50 5.60 -23.05
N PHE A 139 -4.25 5.30 -23.40
CA PHE A 139 -3.09 5.85 -22.70
C PHE A 139 -3.06 7.37 -22.77
N ALA A 140 -3.11 8.00 -21.60
CA ALA A 140 -3.03 9.46 -21.43
C ALA A 140 -1.58 9.95 -21.45
N THR A 141 -0.63 9.06 -21.18
CA THR A 141 0.80 9.36 -21.14
C THR A 141 1.60 8.30 -21.88
N ASP A 142 2.80 8.68 -22.30
CA ASP A 142 3.89 7.73 -22.44
C ASP A 142 4.32 7.19 -21.05
N GLU A 143 5.25 6.25 -21.06
CA GLU A 143 5.87 5.67 -19.88
C GLU A 143 6.67 6.73 -19.13
N ILE A 144 6.41 6.85 -17.82
CA ILE A 144 7.02 7.84 -16.95
C ILE A 144 8.01 7.13 -16.04
N ALA A 145 9.29 7.51 -16.09
CA ALA A 145 10.27 7.12 -15.07
C ALA A 145 9.99 7.85 -13.75
N VAL A 146 9.38 7.15 -12.79
CA VAL A 146 8.85 7.72 -11.54
C VAL A 146 9.98 8.30 -10.68
N GLY A 147 11.03 7.51 -10.42
CA GLY A 147 12.18 7.95 -9.63
C GLY A 147 13.12 8.91 -10.36
N GLY A 148 12.97 9.10 -11.67
CA GLY A 148 13.92 9.89 -12.47
C GLY A 148 15.28 9.21 -12.64
N GLN A 149 16.34 10.00 -12.79
CA GLN A 149 17.70 9.53 -13.13
C GLN A 149 18.53 9.16 -11.89
N THR A 150 17.96 8.43 -10.93
CA THR A 150 18.73 7.96 -9.77
C THR A 150 19.66 6.82 -10.15
N LYS A 151 20.78 6.65 -9.43
CA LYS A 151 21.72 5.54 -9.68
C LYS A 151 21.22 4.22 -9.10
N GLY A 152 20.53 4.27 -7.96
CA GLY A 152 20.04 3.10 -7.24
C GLY A 152 19.02 2.25 -8.00
N GLU A 153 19.03 0.94 -7.74
CA GLU A 153 17.93 0.04 -8.10
C GLU A 153 16.66 0.48 -7.36
N GLN A 154 15.54 0.56 -8.09
CA GLN A 154 14.22 0.94 -7.58
C GLN A 154 13.25 -0.24 -7.74
N ILE A 155 12.63 -0.67 -6.64
CA ILE A 155 11.78 -1.87 -6.58
C ILE A 155 10.60 -1.69 -5.63
N ASP A 156 9.67 -2.65 -5.66
CA ASP A 156 8.52 -2.75 -4.76
C ASP A 156 7.63 -1.49 -4.79
N ALA A 157 7.26 -1.07 -6.00
CA ALA A 157 6.38 0.07 -6.18
C ALA A 157 4.96 -0.20 -5.67
N SER A 158 4.36 0.78 -5.01
CA SER A 158 2.95 0.80 -4.60
C SER A 158 2.33 2.14 -5.00
N VAL A 159 1.05 2.15 -5.33
CA VAL A 159 0.35 3.32 -5.89
C VAL A 159 -1.01 3.53 -5.23
N ALA A 160 -1.34 4.77 -4.92
CA ALA A 160 -2.66 5.17 -4.43
C ALA A 160 -3.17 6.41 -5.17
N VAL A 161 -4.47 6.42 -5.48
CA VAL A 161 -5.20 7.61 -5.91
C VAL A 161 -5.84 8.24 -4.67
N LEU A 162 -5.51 9.50 -4.42
CA LEU A 162 -6.00 10.27 -3.28
C LEU A 162 -7.42 10.77 -3.52
N THR A 163 -8.14 11.10 -2.45
CA THR A 163 -9.52 11.63 -2.54
C THR A 163 -9.61 12.88 -3.42
N GLY A 164 -8.56 13.71 -3.45
CA GLY A 164 -8.47 14.89 -4.34
C GLY A 164 -8.12 14.58 -5.80
N GLY A 165 -7.90 13.31 -6.16
CA GLY A 165 -7.54 12.85 -7.51
C GLY A 165 -6.05 12.77 -7.79
N ASN A 166 -5.20 13.39 -6.97
CA ASN A 166 -3.75 13.22 -7.07
C ASN A 166 -3.36 11.75 -6.92
N VAL A 167 -2.29 11.35 -7.57
CA VAL A 167 -1.73 10.00 -7.49
C VAL A 167 -0.42 10.06 -6.74
N VAL A 168 -0.19 9.12 -5.82
CA VAL A 168 1.08 8.96 -5.13
C VAL A 168 1.64 7.59 -5.46
N VAL A 169 2.89 7.56 -5.91
CA VAL A 169 3.67 6.34 -6.11
C VAL A 169 4.77 6.31 -5.07
N VAL A 170 4.94 5.19 -4.38
CA VAL A 170 6.03 4.94 -3.42
C VAL A 170 6.84 3.73 -3.85
N TRP A 171 8.14 3.71 -3.53
CA TRP A 171 9.04 2.62 -3.89
C TRP A 171 10.25 2.57 -2.95
N SER A 172 10.96 1.44 -2.96
CA SER A 172 12.27 1.32 -2.30
C SER A 172 13.39 1.63 -3.30
N VAL A 173 14.45 2.31 -2.87
CA VAL A 173 15.63 2.58 -3.70
C VAL A 173 16.93 2.36 -2.95
N PHE A 174 17.89 1.68 -3.57
CA PHE A 174 19.20 1.42 -2.97
C PHE A 174 20.16 2.62 -3.10
N GLY A 175 20.75 3.07 -2.00
CA GLY A 175 21.87 4.02 -1.98
C GLY A 175 21.49 5.50 -2.13
N GLU A 176 20.22 5.83 -2.28
CA GLU A 176 19.79 7.21 -2.56
C GLU A 176 19.86 8.12 -1.32
N ASP A 177 19.64 7.56 -0.13
CA ASP A 177 19.73 8.27 1.16
C ASP A 177 21.12 8.19 1.81
N GLY A 178 22.11 7.66 1.08
CA GLY A 178 23.48 7.46 1.55
C GLY A 178 23.70 6.15 2.34
N ASN A 179 22.71 5.27 2.40
CA ASN A 179 22.82 3.96 3.06
C ASN A 179 22.39 2.79 2.15
N LEU A 180 21.78 1.74 2.70
CA LEU A 180 21.24 0.61 1.94
C LEU A 180 19.93 1.02 1.22
N GLN A 181 18.81 0.35 1.45
CA GLN A 181 17.53 0.71 0.84
C GLN A 181 16.82 1.79 1.66
N GLY A 182 16.37 2.86 0.99
CA GLY A 182 15.47 3.88 1.55
C GLY A 182 14.11 3.85 0.85
N VAL A 183 13.10 4.48 1.46
CA VAL A 183 11.72 4.57 0.92
C VAL A 183 11.46 5.97 0.38
N PHE A 184 10.99 6.06 -0.85
CA PHE A 184 10.75 7.32 -1.56
C PHE A 184 9.36 7.37 -2.15
N GLY A 185 8.87 8.58 -2.38
CA GLY A 185 7.56 8.85 -2.96
C GLY A 185 7.59 9.97 -4.00
N ARG A 186 6.60 9.96 -4.89
CA ARG A 186 6.34 11.04 -5.84
C ARG A 186 4.85 11.19 -6.09
N ALA A 187 4.39 12.43 -6.10
CA ALA A 187 3.01 12.78 -6.37
C ALA A 187 2.83 13.25 -7.82
N PHE A 188 1.71 12.89 -8.43
CA PHE A 188 1.30 13.25 -9.78
C PHE A 188 -0.13 13.79 -9.77
N SER A 189 -0.46 14.63 -10.74
CA SER A 189 -1.84 14.94 -11.08
C SER A 189 -2.54 13.68 -11.63
N PRO A 190 -3.89 13.64 -11.69
CA PRO A 190 -4.62 12.57 -12.37
C PRO A 190 -4.25 12.39 -13.85
N SER A 191 -3.69 13.43 -14.49
CA SER A 191 -3.21 13.40 -15.87
C SER A 191 -1.75 12.95 -16.01
N GLY A 192 -1.10 12.53 -14.94
CA GLY A 192 0.30 12.06 -14.95
C GLY A 192 1.35 13.17 -14.91
N VAL A 193 0.97 14.42 -14.64
CA VAL A 193 1.94 15.52 -14.47
C VAL A 193 2.53 15.47 -13.07
N SER A 194 3.85 15.37 -12.96
CA SER A 194 4.53 15.32 -11.66
C SER A 194 4.35 16.62 -10.86
N SER A 195 4.12 16.50 -9.55
CA SER A 195 4.07 17.62 -8.61
C SER A 195 5.46 18.09 -8.13
N GLY A 196 6.54 17.42 -8.55
CA GLY A 196 7.91 17.80 -8.17
C GLY A 196 8.96 16.71 -8.41
N ALA A 197 10.07 16.79 -7.68
CA ALA A 197 11.05 15.71 -7.56
C ALA A 197 10.54 14.63 -6.58
N PRO A 198 11.11 13.41 -6.61
CA PRO A 198 10.93 12.44 -5.53
C PRO A 198 11.26 13.03 -4.15
N PHE A 199 10.53 12.59 -3.12
CA PHE A 199 10.78 12.93 -1.73
C PHE A 199 11.03 11.66 -0.90
N GLN A 200 11.93 11.75 0.08
CA GLN A 200 12.21 10.65 0.99
C GLN A 200 11.10 10.53 2.04
N ILE A 201 10.67 9.29 2.30
CA ILE A 201 9.57 8.97 3.21
C ILE A 201 10.08 8.61 4.61
N ASN A 202 11.07 7.72 4.67
CA ASN A 202 11.71 7.34 5.94
C ASN A 202 12.57 8.50 6.48
N GLN A 203 12.57 8.68 7.80
CA GLN A 203 13.49 9.57 8.51
C GLN A 203 14.72 8.81 8.99
N PHE A 204 14.54 7.58 9.47
CA PHE A 204 15.63 6.68 9.79
C PHE A 204 16.23 6.08 8.52
N SER A 205 17.52 6.30 8.29
CA SER A 205 18.24 5.91 7.06
C SER A 205 19.31 4.84 7.28
N LEU A 206 19.57 4.38 8.51
CA LEU A 206 20.54 3.30 8.70
C LEU A 206 19.91 1.95 8.37
N TYR A 207 20.68 1.04 7.75
CA TYR A 207 20.19 -0.28 7.34
C TYR A 207 19.06 -0.19 6.30
N ASN A 208 18.26 -1.25 6.14
CA ASN A 208 17.24 -1.30 5.10
C ASN A 208 15.88 -0.75 5.58
N GLN A 209 15.27 0.08 4.74
CA GLN A 209 13.87 0.43 4.74
C GLN A 209 13.25 -0.06 3.41
N ARG A 210 12.29 -0.98 3.48
CA ARG A 210 11.84 -1.76 2.32
C ARG A 210 10.36 -2.09 2.30
N ASN A 211 9.88 -2.60 1.17
CA ASN A 211 8.51 -3.05 0.93
C ASN A 211 7.44 -2.01 1.30
N PRO A 212 7.51 -0.78 0.76
CA PRO A 212 6.54 0.25 1.09
C PRO A 212 5.16 -0.05 0.50
N GLN A 213 4.12 0.28 1.24
CA GLN A 213 2.73 0.27 0.79
C GLN A 213 2.10 1.62 1.09
N VAL A 214 1.22 2.09 0.21
CA VAL A 214 0.55 3.39 0.32
C VAL A 214 -0.96 3.25 0.27
N ALA A 215 -1.66 4.01 1.11
CA ALA A 215 -3.11 4.15 1.05
C ALA A 215 -3.53 5.61 1.13
N SER A 216 -4.61 5.95 0.43
CA SER A 216 -5.25 7.27 0.56
C SER A 216 -6.02 7.36 1.87
N LEU A 217 -6.07 8.58 2.42
CA LEU A 217 -6.84 8.92 3.61
C LEU A 217 -8.01 9.81 3.23
N GLN A 218 -9.14 9.67 3.92
CA GLN A 218 -10.37 10.43 3.64
C GLN A 218 -10.17 11.95 3.73
N GLY A 219 -9.20 12.42 4.53
CA GLY A 219 -8.80 13.83 4.61
C GLY A 219 -8.03 14.36 3.40
N GLY A 220 -7.88 13.56 2.34
CA GLY A 220 -7.16 13.90 1.10
C GLY A 220 -5.65 13.62 1.15
N GLY A 221 -5.11 13.31 2.32
CA GLY A 221 -3.72 12.87 2.49
C GLY A 221 -3.50 11.40 2.15
N PHE A 222 -2.35 10.88 2.55
CA PHE A 222 -2.00 9.47 2.42
C PHE A 222 -1.18 8.99 3.61
N VAL A 223 -1.11 7.68 3.77
CA VAL A 223 -0.22 7.00 4.71
C VAL A 223 0.68 6.05 3.93
N VAL A 224 1.93 5.94 4.37
CA VAL A 224 2.87 4.96 3.84
C VAL A 224 3.31 4.07 4.99
N THR A 225 3.35 2.76 4.76
CA THR A 225 3.88 1.76 5.69
C THR A 225 5.06 1.04 5.06
N TRP A 226 6.09 0.68 5.82
CA TRP A 226 7.25 -0.05 5.32
C TRP A 226 7.89 -0.90 6.42
N ILE A 227 8.80 -1.80 6.04
CA ILE A 227 9.67 -2.52 6.96
C ILE A 227 10.93 -1.69 7.22
N SER A 228 11.27 -1.52 8.50
CA SER A 228 12.51 -0.86 8.94
C SER A 228 13.36 -1.82 9.77
N GLU A 229 14.66 -1.91 9.45
CA GLU A 229 15.63 -2.71 10.19
C GLU A 229 16.38 -1.90 11.23
N GLN A 230 16.54 -2.48 12.42
CA GLN A 230 17.34 -1.97 13.54
C GLN A 230 16.92 -0.60 14.10
N GLN A 231 15.91 0.07 13.53
CA GLN A 231 15.47 1.39 13.98
C GLN A 231 15.09 1.42 15.46
N ARG A 232 14.37 0.41 15.94
CA ARG A 232 14.01 0.29 17.35
C ARG A 232 15.22 0.04 18.26
N HIS A 233 16.27 -0.64 17.77
CA HIS A 233 17.51 -0.90 18.52
C HIS A 233 18.48 0.28 18.50
N ALA A 234 18.45 1.13 17.47
CA ALA A 234 19.19 2.38 17.50
C ALA A 234 18.81 3.27 18.70
N ALA A 235 17.67 3.00 19.35
CA ALA A 235 17.26 3.60 20.61
C ALA A 235 17.75 2.88 21.89
N SER A 236 18.41 1.70 21.82
CA SER A 236 18.85 0.90 22.97
C SER A 236 20.04 -0.02 22.65
N GLU A 237 21.24 0.37 23.10
CA GLU A 237 22.52 -0.35 22.87
C GLU A 237 22.64 -1.73 23.55
N THR A 238 21.70 -2.10 24.43
CA THR A 238 21.83 -3.29 25.30
C THR A 238 21.12 -4.55 24.78
N ASP A 239 20.40 -4.51 23.66
CA ASP A 239 19.70 -5.67 23.11
C ASP A 239 20.42 -6.26 21.90
N SER A 240 20.62 -7.57 21.91
CA SER A 240 21.37 -8.33 20.89
C SER A 240 20.49 -8.89 19.75
N TYR A 241 19.22 -8.47 19.66
CA TYR A 241 18.29 -8.97 18.64
C TYR A 241 18.31 -8.10 17.39
N ALA A 242 17.99 -8.68 16.23
CA ALA A 242 17.72 -7.90 15.03
C ALA A 242 16.28 -7.36 15.09
N SER A 243 16.09 -6.04 15.05
CA SER A 243 14.73 -5.48 14.94
C SER A 243 14.34 -5.42 13.47
N VAL A 244 13.20 -6.00 13.13
CA VAL A 244 12.57 -5.86 11.82
C VAL A 244 11.11 -5.55 12.10
N ASP A 245 10.77 -4.29 11.92
CA ASP A 245 9.52 -3.71 12.40
C ASP A 245 8.75 -3.08 11.25
N VAL A 246 7.44 -2.92 11.46
CA VAL A 246 6.60 -2.12 10.58
C VAL A 246 6.59 -0.68 11.10
N TYR A 247 6.93 0.25 10.23
CA TYR A 247 6.81 1.69 10.49
C TYR A 247 5.83 2.30 9.51
N ALA A 248 5.31 3.47 9.89
CA ALA A 248 4.39 4.23 9.07
C ALA A 248 4.59 5.73 9.23
N ARG A 249 4.14 6.49 8.23
CA ARG A 249 4.10 7.95 8.29
C ARG A 249 2.98 8.50 7.43
N THR A 250 2.32 9.53 7.95
CA THR A 250 1.21 10.21 7.28
C THR A 250 1.70 11.44 6.54
N TYR A 251 0.98 11.81 5.48
CA TYR A 251 1.31 12.91 4.59
C TYR A 251 0.05 13.64 4.14
N GLY A 252 0.18 14.94 3.89
CA GLY A 252 -0.80 15.71 3.14
C GLY A 252 -0.79 15.37 1.64
N PRO A 253 -1.76 15.88 0.86
CA PRO A 253 -1.99 15.51 -0.55
C PRO A 253 -0.83 15.81 -1.52
N THR A 254 0.14 16.61 -1.09
CA THR A 254 1.31 17.03 -1.90
C THR A 254 2.63 16.48 -1.36
N GLY A 255 2.60 15.52 -0.43
CA GLY A 255 3.81 14.92 0.14
C GLY A 255 4.42 15.68 1.32
N VAL A 256 3.71 16.63 1.91
CA VAL A 256 4.13 17.27 3.16
C VAL A 256 3.87 16.30 4.33
N PRO A 257 4.86 15.95 5.16
CA PRO A 257 4.64 15.06 6.30
C PRO A 257 3.63 15.61 7.30
N GLY A 258 2.71 14.75 7.76
CA GLY A 258 1.76 15.05 8.83
C GLY A 258 2.35 14.92 10.24
N GLY A 259 3.54 14.32 10.35
CA GLY A 259 4.28 14.09 11.59
C GLY A 259 5.56 13.30 11.34
N ASP A 260 6.17 12.83 12.42
CA ASP A 260 7.28 11.89 12.35
C ASP A 260 6.78 10.48 12.02
N GLU A 261 7.69 9.62 11.56
CA GLU A 261 7.43 8.20 11.43
C GLU A 261 7.18 7.55 12.80
N PHE A 262 6.29 6.57 12.83
CA PHE A 262 5.88 5.89 14.05
C PHE A 262 5.84 4.38 13.87
N LEU A 263 6.08 3.68 14.97
CA LEU A 263 6.14 2.24 15.04
C LEU A 263 4.74 1.62 15.05
N VAL A 264 4.51 0.60 14.22
CA VAL A 264 3.20 -0.04 14.08
C VAL A 264 3.04 -1.28 14.96
N ASN A 265 4.01 -2.19 14.94
CA ASN A 265 4.00 -3.41 15.76
C ASN A 265 4.48 -3.10 17.19
N VAL A 266 3.90 -3.75 18.20
CA VAL A 266 4.27 -3.54 19.62
C VAL A 266 5.30 -4.56 20.09
N GLY A 267 5.18 -5.81 19.66
CA GLY A 267 6.12 -6.88 19.99
C GLY A 267 7.46 -6.74 19.26
N ARG A 268 8.51 -7.37 19.80
CA ARG A 268 9.88 -7.38 19.24
C ARG A 268 10.18 -8.55 18.31
N THR A 269 9.17 -9.34 17.94
CA THR A 269 9.38 -10.39 16.96
C THR A 269 9.40 -9.82 15.55
N THR A 270 10.15 -10.48 14.68
CA THR A 270 10.32 -10.09 13.27
C THR A 270 8.99 -9.90 12.57
N CYS A 271 8.83 -8.77 11.89
CA CYS A 271 7.68 -8.45 11.05
C CYS A 271 8.06 -8.48 9.56
N ALA A 272 7.07 -8.66 8.69
CA ALA A 272 7.21 -8.68 7.24
C ALA A 272 5.89 -8.28 6.56
N ASN A 273 5.96 -7.96 5.26
CA ASN A 273 4.81 -7.80 4.37
C ASN A 273 3.72 -6.85 4.92
N PRO A 274 4.06 -5.60 5.27
CA PRO A 274 3.04 -4.66 5.70
C PRO A 274 2.14 -4.30 4.52
N VAL A 275 0.85 -4.20 4.78
CA VAL A 275 -0.16 -3.66 3.86
C VAL A 275 -1.05 -2.67 4.61
N VAL A 276 -1.57 -1.69 3.89
CA VAL A 276 -2.35 -0.61 4.49
C VAL A 276 -3.57 -0.29 3.64
N SER A 277 -4.69 -0.01 4.31
CA SER A 277 -5.92 0.48 3.68
C SER A 277 -6.45 1.68 4.45
N GLY A 278 -6.91 2.70 3.74
CA GLY A 278 -7.70 3.78 4.33
C GLY A 278 -9.07 3.24 4.76
N ALA A 279 -9.52 3.64 5.95
CA ALA A 279 -10.81 3.21 6.47
C ALA A 279 -11.90 4.26 6.19
N ALA A 280 -13.12 3.82 5.86
CA ALA A 280 -14.24 4.75 5.62
C ALA A 280 -14.62 5.58 6.87
N SER A 281 -14.28 5.07 8.05
CA SER A 281 -14.38 5.77 9.35
C SER A 281 -13.42 6.95 9.51
N GLY A 282 -12.53 7.19 8.54
CA GLY A 282 -11.58 8.30 8.52
C GLY A 282 -10.21 7.97 9.12
N GLY A 283 -9.93 6.70 9.42
CA GLY A 283 -8.62 6.20 9.84
C GLY A 283 -7.90 5.38 8.77
N PHE A 284 -7.03 4.49 9.20
CA PHE A 284 -6.44 3.46 8.35
C PHE A 284 -6.15 2.18 9.15
N LEU A 285 -6.25 1.04 8.48
CA LEU A 285 -5.88 -0.27 9.01
C LEU A 285 -4.53 -0.68 8.40
N VAL A 286 -3.59 -1.05 9.26
CA VAL A 286 -2.34 -1.71 8.84
C VAL A 286 -2.45 -3.18 9.19
N ALA A 287 -2.15 -4.06 8.23
CA ALA A 287 -1.96 -5.49 8.48
C ALA A 287 -0.54 -5.91 8.11
N TRP A 288 0.00 -6.92 8.78
CA TRP A 288 1.36 -7.39 8.56
C TRP A 288 1.51 -8.84 8.99
N THR A 289 2.55 -9.48 8.48
CA THR A 289 3.01 -10.79 8.94
C THR A 289 3.97 -10.61 10.10
N GLN A 290 3.83 -11.39 11.17
CA GLN A 290 4.74 -11.36 12.32
C GLN A 290 5.08 -12.77 12.80
N LYS A 291 6.36 -12.99 13.10
CA LYS A 291 6.84 -14.26 13.65
C LYS A 291 6.27 -14.48 15.05
N ALA A 292 5.73 -15.66 15.29
CA ALA A 292 5.22 -16.09 16.58
C ALA A 292 6.37 -16.15 17.59
N GLY A 293 6.18 -15.53 18.76
CA GLY A 293 7.21 -15.48 19.79
C GLY A 293 7.43 -16.80 20.53
N THR A 294 6.47 -17.72 20.48
CA THR A 294 6.47 -18.95 21.31
C THR A 294 6.38 -20.25 20.50
N ARG A 295 6.01 -20.17 19.21
CA ARG A 295 5.84 -21.32 18.33
C ARG A 295 7.02 -21.45 17.37
N THR A 296 7.57 -22.65 17.25
CA THR A 296 8.54 -22.99 16.20
C THR A 296 7.83 -22.97 14.85
N GLU A 297 8.34 -22.18 13.90
CA GLU A 297 7.81 -22.03 12.54
C GLU A 297 6.32 -21.62 12.53
N GLY A 298 6.12 -20.34 12.84
CA GLY A 298 4.79 -19.76 12.83
C GLY A 298 4.84 -18.30 12.50
N TRP A 299 4.53 -17.96 11.26
CA TRP A 299 4.12 -16.62 10.91
C TRP A 299 2.60 -16.49 11.06
N ASP A 300 2.17 -15.42 11.71
CA ASP A 300 0.77 -15.08 11.90
C ASP A 300 0.51 -13.69 11.31
N VAL A 301 -0.73 -13.42 10.90
CA VAL A 301 -1.17 -12.12 10.38
C VAL A 301 -1.72 -11.31 11.53
N TYR A 302 -1.24 -10.09 11.70
CA TYR A 302 -1.72 -9.12 12.67
C TYR A 302 -2.27 -7.90 11.96
N SER A 303 -3.15 -7.18 12.65
CA SER A 303 -3.62 -5.87 12.20
C SER A 303 -3.77 -4.89 13.34
N ARG A 304 -3.71 -3.60 13.03
CA ARG A 304 -3.95 -2.51 13.97
C ARG A 304 -4.52 -1.29 13.26
N PHE A 305 -5.57 -0.74 13.85
CA PHE A 305 -6.23 0.47 13.39
C PHE A 305 -5.56 1.72 13.94
N TYR A 306 -5.57 2.78 13.14
CA TYR A 306 -5.06 4.11 13.46
C TYR A 306 -6.05 5.18 13.00
N SER A 307 -6.08 6.31 13.71
CA SER A 307 -6.71 7.53 13.19
C SER A 307 -5.94 8.10 11.99
N ALA A 308 -6.55 8.98 11.19
CA ALA A 308 -5.85 9.67 10.09
C ALA A 308 -4.59 10.46 10.51
N ALA A 309 -4.50 10.86 11.78
CA ALA A 309 -3.32 11.54 12.33
C ALA A 309 -2.19 10.58 12.72
N GLY A 310 -2.36 9.27 12.55
CA GLY A 310 -1.38 8.26 12.98
C GLY A 310 -1.45 7.90 14.46
N VAL A 311 -2.49 8.35 15.19
CA VAL A 311 -2.71 7.91 16.58
C VAL A 311 -3.22 6.48 16.57
N ALA A 312 -2.50 5.60 17.26
CA ALA A 312 -2.85 4.18 17.38
C ALA A 312 -4.17 3.98 18.12
N GLY A 313 -5.00 3.06 17.60
CA GLY A 313 -6.14 2.52 18.32
C GLY A 313 -5.73 1.48 19.36
N ALA A 314 -6.58 0.48 19.55
CA ALA A 314 -6.30 -0.66 20.42
C ALA A 314 -5.00 -1.41 20.02
N GLU A 315 -4.54 -2.28 20.91
CA GLU A 315 -3.38 -3.14 20.66
C GLU A 315 -3.56 -4.02 19.40
N PRO A 316 -2.46 -4.42 18.72
CA PRO A 316 -2.52 -5.32 17.58
C PRO A 316 -3.33 -6.59 17.85
N VAL A 317 -4.15 -6.98 16.88
CA VAL A 317 -4.96 -8.21 16.94
C VAL A 317 -4.46 -9.20 15.89
N ARG A 318 -4.29 -10.47 16.27
CA ARG A 318 -4.02 -11.55 15.30
C ARG A 318 -5.30 -11.87 14.52
N VAL A 319 -5.20 -11.80 13.20
CA VAL A 319 -6.32 -12.02 12.27
C VAL A 319 -6.58 -13.50 12.06
N ASN A 320 -5.53 -14.29 11.81
CA ASN A 320 -5.70 -15.73 11.59
C ASN A 320 -6.03 -16.47 12.90
N THR A 321 -7.02 -17.36 12.83
CA THR A 321 -7.37 -18.30 13.90
C THR A 321 -6.67 -19.64 13.74
N PHE A 322 -6.37 -20.04 12.49
CA PHE A 322 -5.56 -21.20 12.18
C PHE A 322 -4.08 -20.87 12.34
N VAL A 323 -3.40 -21.62 13.21
CA VAL A 323 -2.01 -21.35 13.62
C VAL A 323 -1.09 -22.52 13.29
N HIS A 324 -1.41 -23.35 12.32
CA HIS A 324 -0.45 -24.34 11.80
C HIS A 324 0.16 -23.82 10.50
N GLY A 325 1.48 -23.99 10.39
CA GLY A 325 2.27 -23.43 9.30
C GLY A 325 2.40 -21.91 9.37
N ASP A 326 2.85 -21.34 8.25
CA ASP A 326 3.09 -19.92 8.07
C ASP A 326 1.91 -19.27 7.35
N GLN A 327 1.39 -18.20 7.94
CA GLN A 327 0.41 -17.31 7.34
C GLN A 327 1.15 -16.03 6.95
N TYR A 328 1.18 -15.69 5.65
CA TYR A 328 2.05 -14.64 5.13
C TYR A 328 1.43 -13.92 3.91
N LEU A 329 1.96 -12.72 3.60
CA LEU A 329 1.49 -11.82 2.52
C LEU A 329 0.02 -11.43 2.66
N PRO A 330 -0.38 -10.81 3.79
CA PRO A 330 -1.75 -10.36 3.95
C PRO A 330 -2.10 -9.33 2.88
N THR A 331 -3.37 -9.30 2.48
CA THR A 331 -3.98 -8.20 1.75
C THR A 331 -5.07 -7.57 2.61
N VAL A 332 -5.29 -6.27 2.42
CA VAL A 332 -6.35 -5.55 3.12
C VAL A 332 -7.17 -4.73 2.13
N ALA A 333 -8.49 -4.87 2.21
CA ALA A 333 -9.44 -4.07 1.47
C ALA A 333 -10.50 -3.52 2.43
N THR A 334 -10.90 -2.28 2.21
CA THR A 334 -11.99 -1.66 2.97
C THR A 334 -13.13 -1.31 2.03
N VAL A 335 -14.35 -1.74 2.40
CA VAL A 335 -15.59 -1.40 1.69
C VAL A 335 -16.56 -0.88 2.74
N ASP A 336 -16.95 0.38 2.61
CA ASP A 336 -17.71 1.11 3.64
C ASP A 336 -17.02 0.95 5.02
N ASP A 337 -17.78 0.71 6.09
CA ASP A 337 -17.24 0.51 7.44
C ASP A 337 -16.71 -0.92 7.69
N ARG A 338 -16.50 -1.72 6.64
CA ARG A 338 -16.03 -3.12 6.75
C ARG A 338 -14.63 -3.27 6.19
N GLU A 339 -13.76 -3.83 7.03
CA GLU A 339 -12.39 -4.16 6.69
C GLU A 339 -12.26 -5.68 6.47
N LEU A 340 -11.68 -6.05 5.34
CA LEU A 340 -11.36 -7.42 4.97
C LEU A 340 -9.84 -7.57 4.98
N VAL A 341 -9.32 -8.43 5.87
CA VAL A 341 -7.92 -8.84 5.88
C VAL A 341 -7.88 -10.32 5.56
N VAL A 342 -7.18 -10.68 4.48
CA VAL A 342 -7.00 -12.07 4.02
C VAL A 342 -5.51 -12.38 4.00
#